data_AF-A0AAD9IPN3-F1
#
_entry.id   AF-A0AAD9IPN3-F1
#
_cell.length_a   1.000
_cell.length_b   1.000
_cell.length_c   1.000
_cell.angle_alpha   90.00
_cell.angle_beta   90.00
_cell.angle_gamma   90.00
#
_symmetry.space_group_name_H-M   'P 1'
#
loop_
_entity.id
_entity.type
_entity.pdbx_description
1 polymer ?
#
loop_
_entity_poly.entity_id
_entity_poly.type
_entity_poly.pdbx_seq_one_letter_code
_entity_poly.pdbx_strand_id
1 'polypeptide(L)'
;MAATAEEEAIIKYRYLTQTVTTAAHVLPPLKSLAKRFYQFRAALQSGSLSEAEAVHGELQIDLHAIRAALDRQATSSRVASQEMEYYAAEQAKLEASIEEMGRVLESQKTDLAAARVQLDRWQQYEALKKQVAAVPARSVTRQEMETVRREIADLTEQRRQIDRLMDRRRRALAGVLTVLQATVAEIEADAPAEEGALPDAES
;
A
#
# COMPACT_ATOMS: atom_id res chain seq x y z
N MET A 1 -11.01 39.28 -9.89
CA MET A 1 -10.07 40.37 -10.24
C MET A 1 -10.90 41.61 -10.50
N ALA A 2 -10.68 42.69 -9.74
CA ALA A 2 -11.42 43.93 -9.92
C ALA A 2 -10.94 44.65 -11.19
N ALA A 3 -11.86 45.18 -11.99
CA ALA A 3 -11.53 45.97 -13.17
C ALA A 3 -10.76 47.23 -12.78
N THR A 4 -9.81 47.63 -13.61
CA THR A 4 -9.00 48.84 -13.38
C THR A 4 -9.85 50.11 -13.51
N ALA A 5 -9.45 51.20 -12.87
CA ALA A 5 -10.22 52.46 -12.87
C ALA A 5 -10.48 53.02 -14.29
N GLU A 6 -9.58 52.72 -15.23
CA GLU A 6 -9.72 53.08 -16.65
C GLU A 6 -10.78 52.22 -17.35
N GLU A 7 -10.84 50.92 -17.05
CA GLU A 7 -11.89 50.02 -17.54
C GLU A 7 -13.26 50.41 -17.02
N GLU A 8 -13.38 50.80 -15.74
CA GLU A 8 -14.63 51.33 -15.19
C GLU A 8 -15.07 52.63 -15.87
N ALA A 9 -14.14 53.52 -16.18
CA ALA A 9 -14.42 54.77 -16.89
C ALA A 9 -14.89 54.51 -18.33
N ILE A 10 -14.28 53.55 -19.01
CA ILE A 10 -14.67 53.12 -20.37
C ILE A 10 -16.04 52.44 -20.35
N ILE A 11 -16.33 51.60 -19.35
CA ILE A 11 -17.64 50.96 -19.18
C ILE A 11 -18.73 52.01 -18.94
N LYS A 12 -18.50 52.98 -18.03
CA LYS A 12 -19.43 54.09 -17.76
C LYS A 12 -19.65 54.95 -19.00
N TYR A 13 -18.59 55.29 -19.73
CA TYR A 13 -18.68 56.06 -20.97
C TYR A 13 -19.45 55.30 -22.05
N ARG A 14 -19.17 54.01 -22.25
CA ARG A 14 -19.90 53.16 -23.21
C ARG A 14 -21.38 53.04 -22.86
N TYR A 15 -21.70 52.84 -21.58
CA TYR A 15 -23.08 52.78 -21.07
C TYR A 15 -23.86 54.07 -21.35
N LEU A 16 -23.20 55.22 -21.24
CA LEU A 16 -23.80 56.53 -21.51
C LEU A 16 -23.92 56.86 -23.02
N THR A 17 -23.06 56.29 -23.88
CA THR A 17 -22.86 56.80 -25.26
C THR A 17 -23.27 55.86 -26.41
N GLN A 18 -23.31 54.53 -26.24
CA GLN A 18 -23.69 53.56 -27.28
C GLN A 18 -24.54 52.43 -26.67
N THR A 19 -25.79 52.18 -27.08
CA THR A 19 -26.21 51.42 -28.28
C THR A 19 -25.31 50.22 -28.61
N VAL A 20 -25.08 49.32 -27.66
CA VAL A 20 -24.77 47.93 -28.04
C VAL A 20 -26.09 47.26 -28.42
N THR A 21 -26.28 47.12 -29.73
CA THR A 21 -27.27 46.23 -30.34
C THR A 21 -26.92 44.79 -30.01
N THR A 22 -27.37 44.32 -28.85
CA THR A 22 -27.69 42.91 -28.62
C THR A 22 -29.18 42.85 -28.35
N ALA A 23 -29.89 42.11 -29.20
CA ALA A 23 -31.33 42.17 -29.50
C ALA A 23 -32.33 41.85 -28.36
N ALA A 24 -32.09 42.28 -27.10
CA ALA A 24 -33.05 42.02 -26.02
C ALA A 24 -33.17 43.10 -24.92
N HIS A 25 -32.20 44.00 -24.73
CA HIS A 25 -32.23 44.99 -23.63
C HIS A 25 -31.93 46.39 -24.12
N VAL A 26 -32.90 46.99 -24.82
CA VAL A 26 -32.82 48.38 -25.25
C VAL A 26 -33.25 49.25 -24.08
N LEU A 27 -32.30 49.80 -23.33
CA LEU A 27 -32.56 51.09 -22.69
C LEU A 27 -32.82 52.09 -23.83
N PRO A 28 -33.94 52.85 -23.81
CA PRO A 28 -34.05 54.01 -24.68
C PRO A 28 -32.80 54.87 -24.47
N PRO A 29 -32.02 55.16 -25.53
CA PRO A 29 -30.78 55.89 -25.37
C PRO A 29 -31.11 57.22 -24.69
N LEU A 30 -30.42 57.59 -23.61
CA LEU A 30 -30.66 58.86 -22.91
C LEU A 30 -30.66 60.08 -23.87
N LYS A 31 -29.96 59.94 -25.00
CA LYS A 31 -29.98 60.86 -26.14
C LYS A 31 -31.37 61.02 -26.79
N SER A 32 -32.15 59.94 -26.97
CA SER A 32 -33.51 60.01 -27.52
C SER A 32 -34.49 60.62 -26.52
N LEU A 33 -34.33 60.34 -25.22
CA LEU A 33 -35.10 60.99 -24.16
C LEU A 33 -34.81 62.51 -24.13
N ALA A 34 -33.53 62.89 -24.16
CA ALA A 34 -33.13 64.30 -24.20
C ALA A 34 -33.67 65.01 -25.45
N LYS A 35 -33.61 64.37 -26.62
CA LYS A 35 -34.18 64.91 -27.86
C LYS A 35 -35.70 65.13 -27.75
N ARG A 36 -36.43 64.15 -27.18
CA ARG A 36 -37.89 64.26 -26.96
C ARG A 36 -38.24 65.32 -25.91
N PHE A 37 -37.42 65.50 -24.89
CA PHE A 37 -37.57 66.60 -23.94
C PHE A 37 -37.42 67.98 -24.59
N TYR A 38 -36.42 68.15 -25.49
CA TYR A 38 -36.29 69.40 -26.24
C TYR A 38 -37.44 69.63 -27.22
N GLN A 39 -37.97 68.58 -27.85
CA GLN A 39 -39.16 68.65 -28.70
C GLN A 39 -40.41 69.05 -27.90
N PHE A 40 -40.59 68.49 -26.71
CA PHE A 40 -41.67 68.87 -25.80
C PHE A 40 -41.56 70.36 -25.40
N ARG A 41 -40.35 70.81 -25.05
CA ARG A 41 -40.10 72.22 -24.74
C ARG A 41 -40.38 73.14 -25.92
N ALA A 42 -40.02 72.75 -27.13
CA ALA A 42 -40.33 73.50 -28.35
C ALA A 42 -41.85 73.55 -28.62
N ALA A 43 -42.55 72.43 -28.45
CA ALA A 43 -44.00 72.36 -28.59
C ALA A 43 -44.74 73.26 -27.58
N LEU A 44 -44.22 73.39 -26.35
CA LEU A 44 -44.75 74.32 -25.34
C LEU A 44 -44.52 75.80 -25.69
N GLN A 45 -43.49 76.12 -26.47
CA GLN A 45 -43.11 77.51 -26.80
C GLN A 45 -43.75 78.02 -28.10
N SER A 46 -43.96 77.14 -29.08
CA SER A 46 -44.39 77.54 -30.43
C SER A 46 -45.46 76.64 -31.06
N GLY A 47 -45.90 75.57 -30.39
CA GLY A 47 -46.85 74.59 -30.91
C GLY A 47 -48.28 74.76 -30.40
N SER A 48 -49.16 73.86 -30.82
CA SER A 48 -50.51 73.74 -30.29
C SER A 48 -50.54 72.92 -28.98
N LEU A 49 -51.55 73.15 -28.13
CA LEU A 49 -51.71 72.41 -26.87
C LEU A 49 -51.78 70.89 -27.08
N SER A 50 -52.44 70.45 -28.14
CA SER A 50 -52.57 69.03 -28.53
C SER A 50 -51.22 68.38 -28.87
N GLU A 51 -50.34 69.10 -29.58
CA GLU A 51 -49.00 68.61 -29.90
C GLU A 51 -48.12 68.50 -28.65
N ALA A 52 -48.24 69.46 -27.72
CA ALA A 52 -47.52 69.39 -26.46
C ALA A 52 -47.96 68.20 -25.59
N GLU A 53 -49.26 67.90 -25.54
CA GLU A 53 -49.81 66.75 -24.80
C GLU A 53 -49.37 65.40 -25.40
N ALA A 54 -49.36 65.28 -26.73
CA ALA A 54 -48.89 64.07 -27.42
C ALA A 54 -47.41 63.78 -27.14
N VAL A 55 -46.54 64.80 -27.28
CA VAL A 55 -45.10 64.66 -27.02
C VAL A 55 -44.81 64.41 -25.53
N HIS A 56 -45.63 64.94 -24.62
CA HIS A 56 -45.54 64.63 -23.19
C HIS A 56 -45.87 63.16 -22.89
N GLY A 57 -46.92 62.60 -23.51
CA GLY A 57 -47.26 61.18 -23.39
C GLY A 57 -46.14 60.28 -23.85
N GLU A 58 -45.52 60.59 -25.01
CA GLU A 58 -44.35 59.85 -25.51
C GLU A 58 -43.13 59.96 -24.58
N LEU A 59 -42.89 61.14 -24.00
CA LEU A 59 -41.81 61.36 -23.04
C LEU A 59 -42.01 60.53 -21.75
N GLN A 60 -43.25 60.43 -21.27
CA GLN A 60 -43.58 59.59 -20.11
C GLN A 60 -43.35 58.11 -20.40
N ILE A 61 -43.76 57.63 -21.58
CA ILE A 61 -43.54 56.24 -22.01
C ILE A 61 -42.03 55.93 -22.02
N ASP A 62 -41.22 56.82 -22.59
CA ASP A 62 -39.76 56.68 -22.59
C ASP A 62 -39.16 56.63 -21.19
N LEU A 63 -39.61 57.50 -20.28
CA LEU A 63 -39.14 57.53 -18.88
C LEU A 63 -39.48 56.22 -18.16
N HIS A 64 -40.70 55.71 -18.35
CA HIS A 64 -41.11 54.43 -17.77
C HIS A 64 -40.31 53.25 -18.35
N ALA A 65 -40.02 53.26 -19.65
CA ALA A 65 -39.20 52.23 -20.29
C ALA A 65 -37.75 52.24 -19.78
N ILE A 66 -37.14 53.42 -19.63
CA ILE A 66 -35.79 53.55 -19.05
C ILE A 66 -35.77 53.04 -17.61
N ARG A 67 -36.75 53.45 -16.79
CA ARG A 67 -36.84 53.00 -15.39
C ARG A 67 -36.97 51.48 -15.29
N ALA A 68 -37.86 50.88 -16.06
CA ALA A 68 -38.04 49.42 -16.07
C ALA A 68 -36.76 48.68 -16.50
N ALA A 69 -36.02 49.23 -17.46
CA ALA A 69 -34.75 48.66 -17.89
C ALA A 69 -33.65 48.78 -16.83
N LEU A 70 -33.58 49.91 -16.11
CA LEU A 70 -32.65 50.08 -14.97
C LEU A 70 -32.98 49.13 -13.81
N ASP A 71 -34.26 48.99 -13.45
CA ASP A 71 -34.71 48.08 -12.39
C ASP A 71 -34.38 46.62 -12.77
N ARG A 72 -34.59 46.25 -14.05
CA ARG A 72 -34.19 44.93 -14.57
C ARG A 72 -32.69 44.72 -14.47
N GLN A 73 -31.87 45.70 -14.84
CA GLN A 73 -30.42 45.56 -14.74
C GLN A 73 -29.95 45.44 -13.29
N ALA A 74 -30.53 46.21 -12.37
CA ALA A 74 -30.20 46.13 -10.95
C ALA A 74 -30.55 44.75 -10.38
N THR A 75 -31.71 44.19 -10.74
CA THR A 75 -32.09 42.84 -10.33
C THR A 75 -31.20 41.77 -10.95
N SER A 76 -30.88 41.85 -12.25
CA SER A 76 -29.93 40.94 -12.90
C SER A 76 -28.53 41.02 -12.30
N SER A 77 -28.02 42.21 -11.98
CA SER A 77 -26.73 42.38 -11.32
C SER A 77 -26.73 41.72 -9.94
N ARG A 78 -27.79 41.91 -9.16
CA ARG A 78 -27.92 41.29 -7.83
C ARG A 78 -27.95 39.76 -7.91
N VAL A 79 -28.71 39.21 -8.85
CA VAL A 79 -28.78 37.76 -9.07
C VAL A 79 -27.40 37.22 -9.49
N ALA A 80 -26.72 37.90 -10.43
CA ALA A 80 -25.38 37.51 -10.85
C ALA A 80 -24.38 37.50 -9.67
N SER A 81 -24.42 38.50 -8.78
CA SER A 81 -23.59 38.51 -7.57
C SER A 81 -23.88 37.32 -6.65
N GLN A 82 -25.15 36.98 -6.44
CA GLN A 82 -25.54 35.82 -5.64
C GLN A 82 -25.11 34.49 -6.26
N GLU A 83 -25.22 34.37 -7.59
CA GLU A 83 -24.74 33.20 -8.33
C GLU A 83 -23.22 33.06 -8.22
N MET A 84 -22.47 34.16 -8.33
CA MET A 84 -21.01 34.13 -8.14
C MET A 84 -20.61 33.65 -6.75
N GLU A 85 -21.29 34.13 -5.69
CA GLU A 85 -21.06 33.66 -4.32
C GLU A 85 -21.39 32.17 -4.16
N TYR A 86 -22.50 31.72 -4.74
CA TYR A 86 -22.89 30.32 -4.72
C TYR A 86 -21.84 29.43 -5.42
N TYR A 87 -21.40 29.80 -6.62
CA TYR A 87 -20.39 29.03 -7.34
C TYR A 87 -19.04 29.04 -6.63
N ALA A 88 -18.64 30.16 -6.02
CA ALA A 88 -17.42 30.22 -5.23
C ALA A 88 -17.48 29.27 -4.01
N ALA A 89 -18.62 29.23 -3.31
CA ALA A 89 -18.81 28.31 -2.19
C ALA A 89 -18.80 26.85 -2.65
N GLU A 90 -19.44 26.53 -3.78
CA GLU A 90 -19.48 25.17 -4.30
C GLU A 90 -18.09 24.72 -4.81
N GLN A 91 -17.33 25.63 -5.43
CA GLN A 91 -15.94 25.37 -5.80
C GLN A 91 -15.09 25.04 -4.58
N ALA A 92 -15.21 25.80 -3.49
CA ALA A 92 -14.46 25.54 -2.26
C ALA A 92 -14.80 24.15 -1.65
N LYS A 93 -16.07 23.72 -1.70
CA LYS A 93 -16.46 22.37 -1.27
C LYS A 93 -15.86 21.29 -2.17
N LEU A 94 -15.86 21.51 -3.48
CA LEU A 94 -15.29 20.56 -4.43
C LEU A 94 -13.78 20.40 -4.21
N GLU A 95 -13.07 21.51 -4.02
CA GLU A 95 -11.63 21.51 -3.70
C GLU A 95 -11.34 20.74 -2.40
N ALA A 96 -12.11 20.99 -1.33
CA ALA A 96 -11.98 20.25 -0.08
C ALA A 96 -12.22 18.74 -0.24
N SER A 97 -13.23 18.36 -1.05
CA SER A 97 -13.53 16.96 -1.36
C SER A 97 -12.39 16.30 -2.15
N ILE A 98 -11.80 17.01 -3.12
CA ILE A 98 -10.64 16.52 -3.88
C ILE A 98 -9.45 16.29 -2.95
N GLU A 99 -9.17 17.22 -2.04
CA GLU A 99 -8.09 17.05 -1.06
C GLU A 99 -8.32 15.85 -0.14
N GLU A 100 -9.55 15.68 0.36
CA GLU A 100 -9.90 14.56 1.22
C GLU A 100 -9.78 13.22 0.50
N MET A 101 -10.31 13.11 -0.72
CA MET A 101 -10.14 11.93 -1.56
C MET A 101 -8.66 11.66 -1.86
N GLY A 102 -7.86 12.70 -2.08
CA GLY A 102 -6.41 12.59 -2.24
C GLY A 102 -5.75 11.94 -1.02
N ARG A 103 -6.10 12.36 0.19
CA ARG A 103 -5.59 11.75 1.44
C ARG A 103 -6.02 10.30 1.59
N VAL A 104 -7.28 9.98 1.29
CA VAL A 104 -7.79 8.60 1.33
C VAL A 104 -7.07 7.70 0.33
N LEU A 105 -6.78 8.22 -0.86
CA LEU A 105 -6.06 7.47 -1.89
C LEU A 105 -4.63 7.16 -1.43
N GLU A 106 -3.94 8.13 -0.83
CA GLU A 106 -2.60 7.89 -0.28
C GLU A 106 -2.61 6.90 0.89
N SER A 107 -3.59 6.95 1.80
CA SER A 107 -3.69 5.94 2.87
C SER A 107 -3.97 4.54 2.30
N GLN A 108 -4.85 4.42 1.30
CA GLN A 108 -5.14 3.15 0.66
C GLN A 108 -3.91 2.57 -0.08
N LYS A 109 -3.06 3.43 -0.67
CA LYS A 109 -1.78 2.99 -1.25
C LYS A 109 -0.85 2.41 -0.18
N THR A 110 -0.75 3.05 0.97
CA THR A 110 0.08 2.56 2.07
C THR A 110 -0.44 1.23 2.61
N ASP A 111 -1.76 1.09 2.77
CA ASP A 111 -2.39 -0.14 3.23
C ASP A 111 -2.18 -1.28 2.23
N LEU A 112 -2.29 -0.99 0.93
CA LEU A 112 -2.04 -1.96 -0.13
C LEU A 112 -0.57 -2.42 -0.14
N ALA A 113 0.38 -1.51 0.05
CA ALA A 113 1.79 -1.86 0.16
C ALA A 113 2.05 -2.77 1.37
N ALA A 114 1.44 -2.48 2.53
CA ALA A 114 1.53 -3.32 3.72
C ALA A 114 0.92 -4.71 3.48
N ALA A 115 -0.25 -4.77 2.84
CA ALA A 115 -0.92 -6.04 2.51
C ALA A 115 -0.08 -6.92 1.56
N ARG A 116 0.62 -6.32 0.59
CA ARG A 116 1.55 -7.06 -0.29
C ARG A 116 2.68 -7.70 0.50
N VAL A 117 3.30 -6.96 1.42
CA VAL A 117 4.36 -7.51 2.28
C VAL A 117 3.83 -8.66 3.15
N GLN A 118 2.60 -8.56 3.65
CA GLN A 118 1.98 -9.65 4.40
C GLN A 118 1.73 -10.89 3.53
N LEU A 119 1.26 -10.70 2.28
CA LEU A 119 1.06 -11.79 1.34
C LEU A 119 2.37 -12.51 1.03
N ASP A 120 3.45 -11.76 0.77
CA ASP A 120 4.77 -12.34 0.49
C ASP A 120 5.28 -13.15 1.69
N ARG A 121 5.12 -12.63 2.91
CA ARG A 121 5.46 -13.35 4.14
C ARG A 121 4.62 -14.62 4.29
N TRP A 122 3.32 -14.55 4.03
CA TRP A 122 2.43 -15.71 4.10
C TRP A 122 2.85 -16.79 3.10
N GLN A 123 3.20 -16.42 1.87
CA GLN A 123 3.71 -17.34 0.86
C GLN A 123 5.04 -17.99 1.30
N GLN A 124 5.96 -17.22 1.89
CA GLN A 124 7.21 -17.74 2.45
C GLN A 124 6.94 -18.74 3.59
N TYR A 125 5.99 -18.45 4.48
CA TYR A 125 5.61 -19.37 5.54
C TYR A 125 4.95 -20.63 5.01
N GLU A 126 4.10 -20.55 4.00
CA GLU A 126 3.48 -21.73 3.41
C GLU A 126 4.51 -22.59 2.67
N ALA A 127 5.51 -21.98 2.02
CA ALA A 127 6.64 -22.69 1.43
C ALA A 127 7.47 -23.41 2.51
N LEU A 128 7.79 -22.73 3.62
CA LEU A 128 8.52 -23.33 4.75
C LEU A 128 7.71 -24.47 5.37
N LYS A 129 6.41 -24.29 5.57
CA LYS A 129 5.51 -25.31 6.11
C LYS A 129 5.49 -26.57 5.23
N LYS A 130 5.47 -26.43 3.90
CA LYS A 130 5.58 -27.56 2.97
C LYS A 130 6.92 -28.30 3.13
N GLN A 131 8.03 -27.57 3.27
CA GLN A 131 9.34 -28.18 3.51
C GLN A 131 9.40 -28.90 4.87
N VAL A 132 8.87 -28.29 5.94
CA VAL A 132 8.82 -28.89 7.28
C VAL A 132 7.94 -30.14 7.28
N ALA A 133 6.81 -30.12 6.57
CA ALA A 133 5.91 -31.26 6.45
C ALA A 133 6.51 -32.44 5.66
N ALA A 134 7.52 -32.21 4.82
CA ALA A 134 8.24 -33.27 4.12
C ALA A 134 9.18 -34.07 5.04
N VAL A 135 9.53 -33.52 6.21
CA VAL A 135 10.38 -34.18 7.20
C VAL A 135 9.49 -34.87 8.25
N PRO A 136 9.84 -36.08 8.72
CA PRO A 136 9.07 -36.76 9.75
C PRO A 136 8.98 -35.93 11.04
N ALA A 137 7.89 -36.13 11.77
CA ALA A 137 7.65 -35.41 13.03
C ALA A 137 8.80 -35.65 14.01
N ARG A 138 9.22 -34.58 14.69
CA ARG A 138 10.34 -34.60 15.65
C ARG A 138 10.19 -35.63 16.76
N SER A 139 8.95 -35.96 17.15
CA SER A 139 8.65 -37.00 18.12
C SER A 139 9.05 -38.38 17.62
N VAL A 140 8.75 -38.70 16.36
CA VAL A 140 9.08 -39.98 15.71
C VAL A 140 10.59 -40.14 15.61
N THR A 141 11.29 -39.13 15.09
CA THR A 141 12.76 -39.18 14.98
C THR A 141 13.43 -39.29 16.36
N ARG A 142 12.90 -38.64 17.39
CA ARG A 142 13.42 -38.79 18.77
C ARG A 142 13.21 -40.20 19.32
N GLN A 143 12.05 -40.81 19.06
CA GLN A 143 11.78 -42.17 19.49
C GLN A 143 12.70 -43.17 18.77
N GLU A 144 12.92 -43.00 17.47
CA GLU A 144 13.88 -43.80 16.70
C GLU A 144 15.30 -43.65 17.27
N MET A 145 15.73 -42.42 17.56
CA MET A 145 17.04 -42.16 18.19
C MET A 145 17.17 -42.83 19.57
N GLU A 146 16.13 -42.81 20.39
CA GLU A 146 16.09 -43.50 21.68
C GLU A 146 16.23 -45.01 21.53
N THR A 147 15.49 -45.61 20.59
CA THR A 147 15.56 -47.05 20.29
C THR A 147 16.96 -47.45 19.85
N VAL A 148 17.53 -46.75 18.86
CA VAL A 148 18.88 -47.01 18.36
C VAL A 148 19.93 -46.86 19.46
N ARG A 149 19.78 -45.88 20.37
CA ARG A 149 20.69 -45.72 21.52
C ARG A 149 20.65 -46.91 22.47
N ARG A 150 19.48 -47.48 22.73
CA ARG A 150 19.34 -48.68 23.58
C ARG A 150 19.98 -49.90 22.91
N GLU A 151 19.72 -50.10 21.62
CA GLU A 151 20.35 -51.17 20.85
C GLU A 151 21.88 -51.09 20.86
N ILE A 152 22.45 -49.89 20.68
CA ILE A 152 23.89 -49.67 20.79
C ILE A 152 24.40 -50.04 22.19
N ALA A 153 23.68 -49.63 23.24
CA ALA A 153 24.08 -49.95 24.61
C ALA A 153 24.07 -51.47 24.86
N ASP A 154 23.02 -52.16 24.41
CA ASP A 154 22.87 -53.61 24.54
C ASP A 154 23.97 -54.36 23.77
N LEU A 155 24.23 -53.99 22.52
CA LEU A 155 25.31 -54.56 21.71
C LEU A 155 26.69 -54.30 22.34
N THR A 156 26.89 -53.14 22.94
CA THR A 156 28.15 -52.81 23.62
C THR A 156 28.35 -53.69 24.87
N GLU A 157 27.29 -53.97 25.62
CA GLU A 157 27.38 -54.86 26.78
C GLU A 157 27.58 -56.33 26.35
N GLN A 158 26.87 -56.80 25.32
CA GLN A 158 27.07 -58.13 24.76
C GLN A 158 28.52 -58.31 24.27
N ARG A 159 29.06 -57.30 23.58
CA ARG A 159 30.47 -57.30 23.17
C ARG A 159 31.40 -57.43 24.39
N ARG A 160 31.19 -56.62 25.44
CA ARG A 160 31.99 -56.70 26.68
C ARG A 160 31.90 -58.07 27.34
N GLN A 161 30.74 -58.72 27.32
CA GLN A 161 30.58 -60.07 27.87
C GLN A 161 31.35 -61.11 27.07
N ILE A 162 31.29 -61.04 25.73
CA ILE A 162 32.06 -61.91 24.83
C ILE A 162 33.56 -61.70 25.03
N ASP A 163 34.02 -60.44 25.08
CA ASP A 163 35.43 -60.10 25.32
C ASP A 163 35.92 -60.71 26.64
N ARG A 164 35.16 -60.55 27.73
CA ARG A 164 35.47 -61.18 29.03
C ARG A 164 35.53 -62.71 28.97
N LEU A 165 34.62 -63.33 28.21
CA LEU A 165 34.57 -64.78 28.04
C LEU A 165 35.78 -65.29 27.24
N MET A 166 36.12 -64.59 26.16
CA MET A 166 37.30 -64.91 25.35
C MET A 166 38.59 -64.75 26.14
N ASP A 167 38.71 -63.71 26.96
CA ASP A 167 39.88 -63.51 27.83
C ASP A 167 39.99 -64.57 28.93
N ARG A 168 38.87 -65.08 29.45
CA ARG A 168 38.88 -66.24 30.36
C ARG A 168 39.34 -67.50 29.64
N ARG A 169 38.83 -67.77 28.43
CA ARG A 169 39.24 -68.93 27.62
C ARG A 169 40.72 -68.86 27.23
N ARG A 170 41.22 -67.69 26.82
CA ARG A 170 42.65 -67.46 26.54
C ARG A 170 43.52 -67.77 27.76
N ARG A 171 43.12 -67.29 28.95
CA ARG A 171 43.82 -67.61 30.21
C ARG A 171 43.79 -69.10 30.55
N ALA A 172 42.65 -69.75 30.38
CA ALA A 172 42.53 -71.20 30.62
C ALA A 172 43.41 -72.01 29.66
N LEU A 173 43.41 -71.68 28.36
CA LEU A 173 44.26 -72.32 27.36
C LEU A 173 45.75 -72.08 27.63
N ALA A 174 46.14 -70.87 28.02
CA ALA A 174 47.52 -70.59 28.44
C ALA A 174 47.91 -71.46 29.64
N GLY A 175 47.03 -71.60 30.64
CA GLY A 175 47.25 -72.49 31.78
C GLY A 175 47.44 -73.96 31.36
N VAL A 176 46.57 -74.49 30.50
CA VAL A 176 46.72 -75.85 29.94
C VAL A 176 48.07 -76.00 29.22
N LEU A 177 48.46 -75.01 28.42
CA LEU A 177 49.72 -75.03 27.68
C LEU A 177 50.92 -75.04 28.64
N THR A 178 50.88 -74.29 29.74
CA THR A 178 51.94 -74.34 30.77
C THR A 178 52.03 -75.69 31.47
N VAL A 179 50.90 -76.32 31.80
CA VAL A 179 50.89 -77.67 32.39
C VAL A 179 51.44 -78.68 31.40
N LEU A 180 51.03 -78.59 30.13
CA LEU A 180 51.49 -79.49 29.07
C LEU A 180 53.01 -79.36 28.87
N GLN A 181 53.54 -78.14 28.86
CA GLN A 181 54.98 -77.88 28.84
C GLN A 181 55.69 -78.45 30.07
N ALA A 182 55.13 -78.31 31.27
CA ALA A 182 55.70 -78.90 32.48
C ALA A 182 55.72 -80.44 32.41
N THR A 183 54.63 -81.07 31.96
CA THR A 183 54.58 -82.53 31.80
C THR A 183 55.52 -83.03 30.71
N VAL A 184 55.71 -82.28 29.63
CA VAL A 184 56.70 -82.62 28.60
C VAL A 184 58.11 -82.52 29.17
N ALA A 185 58.41 -81.46 29.92
CA ALA A 185 59.70 -81.31 30.60
C ALA A 185 59.95 -82.42 31.64
N GLU A 186 58.92 -82.85 32.37
CA GLU A 186 58.99 -83.99 33.30
C GLU A 186 59.22 -85.32 32.55
N ILE A 187 58.52 -85.56 31.44
CA ILE A 187 58.73 -86.76 30.60
C ILE A 187 60.13 -86.76 29.97
N GLU A 188 60.63 -85.60 29.54
CA GLU A 188 62.01 -85.45 29.04
C GLU A 188 63.06 -85.64 30.15
N ALA A 189 62.72 -85.33 31.41
CA ALA A 189 63.59 -85.56 32.57
C ALA A 189 63.54 -87.01 33.10
N ASP A 190 62.39 -87.69 32.97
CA ASP A 190 62.18 -89.11 33.30
C ASP A 190 62.48 -90.05 32.13
N ALA A 191 62.86 -89.52 30.96
CA ALA A 191 63.40 -90.32 29.87
C ALA A 191 64.63 -91.05 30.42
N PRO A 192 64.67 -92.40 30.38
CA PRO A 192 65.86 -93.11 30.78
C PRO A 192 67.01 -92.59 29.92
N ALA A 193 68.14 -92.30 30.55
CA ALA A 193 69.40 -92.39 29.87
C ALA A 193 69.46 -93.80 29.28
N GLU A 194 69.07 -93.97 28.01
CA GLU A 194 69.62 -95.03 27.19
C GLU A 194 71.10 -94.71 27.00
N GLU A 195 71.86 -94.95 28.07
CA GLU A 195 73.26 -95.30 27.98
C GLU A 195 73.30 -96.70 27.39
N GLY A 196 73.20 -96.75 26.06
CA GLY A 196 73.66 -97.89 25.28
C GLY A 196 75.16 -98.05 25.49
N ALA A 197 75.55 -98.71 26.57
CA ALA A 197 76.87 -99.30 26.73
C ALA A 197 76.72 -100.83 26.62
N LEU A 198 77.03 -101.34 25.42
CA LEU A 198 77.29 -102.75 25.14
C LEU A 198 78.46 -102.80 24.13
N PRO A 199 79.26 -103.87 24.13
CA PRO A 199 80.57 -103.91 24.77
C PRO A 199 81.71 -103.92 23.73
N ASP A 200 82.89 -103.43 24.13
CA ASP A 200 84.13 -103.73 23.41
C ASP A 200 84.61 -105.14 23.74
N ALA A 201 84.98 -105.85 22.68
CA ALA A 201 85.42 -107.22 22.67
C ALA A 201 86.93 -107.36 22.97
N GLU A 202 87.27 -108.56 23.43
CA GLU A 202 88.56 -109.27 23.31
C GLU A 202 89.64 -109.14 24.40
N SER A 203 89.95 -110.35 24.92
CA SER A 203 91.16 -110.87 25.60
C SER A 203 91.24 -110.77 27.13
#